data_AF-A0A1W4X4Z7-F1
#
_entry.id   AF-A0A1W4X4Z7-F1
#
_cell.length_a   1.000
_cell.length_b   1.000
_cell.length_c   1.000
_cell.angle_alpha   90.00
_cell.angle_beta   90.00
_cell.angle_gamma   90.00
#
_symmetry.space_group_name_H-M   'P 1'
#
loop_
_entity.id
_entity.type
_entity.pdbx_description
1 polymer ?
#
loop_
_entity_poly.entity_id
_entity_poly.type
_entity_poly.pdbx_seq_one_letter_code
_entity_poly.pdbx_strand_id
1 'polypeptide(L)'
;MRTGEGSDTEDEIERIQAQRLKQNEKREENTSEEVKPAEVDPFSVDTEDEEDVMLRKVEKVNHELPKFFEHHVLYIDKDLPKDDIKQIEKYIHAYKGVLVEDLSDIVDIILADRNKDSFSLNEACPEAKIIDYNWIWECHNQQKLVPLDNFTIQC
;
A
#
# COMPACT_ATOMS: atom_id res chain seq x y z
N MET A 1 -21.82 25.34 -37.96
CA MET A 1 -20.37 25.43 -38.24
C MET A 1 -19.68 25.71 -36.92
N ARG A 2 -18.70 24.86 -36.54
CA ARG A 2 -17.91 24.96 -35.30
C ARG A 2 -16.59 25.68 -35.61
N THR A 3 -16.29 26.71 -34.83
CA THR A 3 -14.99 27.41 -34.67
C THR A 3 -15.11 28.07 -33.29
N GLY A 4 -14.25 27.96 -32.28
CA GLY A 4 -12.87 27.53 -32.15
C GLY A 4 -12.38 28.25 -30.89
N GLU A 5 -12.55 27.64 -29.71
CA GLU A 5 -12.05 28.17 -28.43
C GLU A 5 -10.86 27.29 -28.00
N GLY A 6 -9.65 27.79 -28.23
CA GLY A 6 -8.41 27.10 -27.92
C GLY A 6 -7.21 28.04 -27.89
N SER A 7 -7.40 29.29 -27.45
CA SER A 7 -6.37 30.34 -27.51
C SER A 7 -5.95 30.93 -26.15
N ASP A 8 -6.50 30.46 -25.02
CA ASP A 8 -6.17 31.04 -23.69
C ASP A 8 -5.20 30.18 -22.84
N THR A 9 -4.84 28.97 -23.28
CA THR A 9 -3.90 28.11 -22.52
C THR A 9 -2.45 28.22 -22.99
N GLU A 10 -2.20 28.55 -24.26
CA GLU A 10 -0.83 28.58 -24.80
C GLU A 10 -0.11 29.89 -24.45
N ASP A 11 -0.82 31.02 -24.49
CA ASP A 11 -0.27 32.35 -24.18
C ASP A 11 0.15 32.51 -22.70
N GLU A 12 -0.54 31.82 -21.78
CA GLU A 12 -0.22 31.83 -20.35
C GLU A 12 1.05 31.01 -20.03
N ILE A 13 1.27 29.90 -20.74
CA ILE A 13 2.45 29.05 -20.56
C ILE A 13 3.72 29.78 -21.02
N GLU A 14 3.64 30.52 -22.13
CA GLU A 14 4.78 31.25 -22.68
C GLU A 14 5.24 32.39 -21.75
N ARG A 15 4.30 33.08 -21.09
CA ARG A 15 4.61 34.13 -20.09
C ARG A 15 5.37 33.58 -18.88
N ILE A 16 4.96 32.41 -18.38
CA ILE A 16 5.57 31.79 -17.21
C ILE A 16 7.00 31.32 -17.53
N GLN A 17 7.21 30.75 -18.71
CA GLN A 17 8.55 30.31 -19.15
C GLN A 17 9.49 31.50 -19.34
N ALA A 18 9.03 32.59 -19.96
CA ALA A 18 9.83 33.80 -20.14
C ALA A 18 10.22 34.48 -18.82
N GLN A 19 9.38 34.41 -17.78
CA GLN A 19 9.73 34.90 -16.44
C GLN A 19 10.81 34.05 -15.76
N ARG A 20 10.78 32.73 -15.91
CA ARG A 20 11.77 31.82 -15.31
C ARG A 20 13.16 31.98 -15.94
N LEU A 21 13.24 32.16 -17.26
CA LEU A 21 14.51 32.41 -17.95
C LEU A 21 15.18 33.73 -17.48
N LYS A 22 14.40 34.82 -17.38
CA LYS A 22 14.92 36.12 -16.90
C LYS A 22 15.38 36.07 -15.44
N GLN A 23 14.78 35.21 -14.61
CA GLN A 23 15.19 35.02 -13.23
C GLN A 23 16.51 34.23 -13.12
N ASN A 24 16.76 33.33 -14.08
CA ASN A 24 17.99 32.54 -14.13
C ASN A 24 19.18 33.36 -14.67
N GLU A 25 18.97 34.20 -15.69
CA GLU A 25 20.02 35.07 -16.26
C GLU A 25 20.52 36.13 -15.25
N LYS A 26 19.65 36.60 -14.34
CA LYS A 26 20.05 37.55 -13.27
C LYS A 26 20.93 36.94 -12.18
N ARG A 27 21.08 35.61 -12.15
CA ARG A 27 21.82 34.87 -11.11
C ARG A 27 23.29 34.62 -11.49
N GLU A 28 23.65 34.75 -12.77
CA GLU A 28 25.00 34.43 -13.27
C GLU A 28 25.97 35.64 -13.30
N GLU A 29 25.51 36.85 -13.02
CA GLU A 29 26.35 38.06 -13.07
C GLU A 29 26.41 38.77 -11.71
N ASN A 30 26.87 38.11 -10.64
CA ASN A 30 27.32 38.79 -9.40
C ASN A 30 28.28 37.90 -8.60
N THR A 31 29.48 37.68 -9.12
CA THR A 31 30.64 37.24 -8.31
C THR A 31 31.77 38.24 -8.48
N SER A 32 31.76 39.28 -7.66
CA SER A 32 32.93 40.08 -7.31
C SER A 32 32.65 40.72 -5.95
N GLU A 33 33.42 40.27 -4.96
CA GLU A 33 33.33 40.62 -3.55
C GLU A 33 33.66 42.11 -3.31
N GLU A 34 32.80 42.84 -2.58
CA GLU A 34 33.26 43.89 -1.64
C GLU A 34 32.23 44.17 -0.51
N VAL A 35 32.49 43.55 0.64
CA VAL A 35 32.28 43.99 2.06
C VAL A 35 31.10 44.91 2.42
N LYS A 36 30.12 44.40 3.20
CA LYS A 36 29.60 44.90 4.53
C LYS A 36 28.18 44.38 4.87
N PRO A 37 27.79 44.39 6.18
CA PRO A 37 27.40 43.20 6.94
C PRO A 37 26.03 42.62 6.54
N ALA A 38 26.00 41.29 6.45
CA ALA A 38 24.84 40.50 6.07
C ALA A 38 23.66 40.65 7.05
N GLU A 39 22.53 41.15 6.55
CA GLU A 39 21.23 40.65 7.00
C GLU A 39 21.20 39.15 6.72
N VAL A 40 21.04 38.35 7.76
CA VAL A 40 21.05 36.90 7.66
C VAL A 40 19.76 36.47 6.96
N ASP A 41 19.86 36.10 5.68
CA ASP A 41 18.76 35.46 4.96
C ASP A 41 18.44 34.11 5.64
N PRO A 42 17.24 33.92 6.22
CA PRO A 42 16.86 32.68 6.88
C PRO A 42 16.82 31.44 5.96
N PHE A 43 16.94 31.63 4.63
CA PHE A 43 16.94 30.57 3.64
C PHE A 43 18.32 30.25 3.03
N SER A 44 19.40 30.83 3.56
CA SER A 44 20.78 30.56 3.15
C SER A 44 21.34 29.20 3.60
N VAL A 45 20.49 28.25 3.99
CA VAL A 45 20.96 26.89 4.35
C VAL A 45 21.10 26.09 3.06
N ASP A 46 22.31 26.14 2.49
CA ASP A 46 22.77 25.14 1.54
C ASP A 46 22.73 23.77 2.23
N THR A 47 22.00 22.84 1.63
CA THR A 47 21.86 21.47 2.13
C THR A 47 22.94 20.61 1.48
N GLU A 48 24.19 20.84 1.85
CA GLU A 48 25.33 19.97 1.52
C GLU A 48 26.05 19.59 2.83
N ASP A 49 25.38 18.80 3.66
CA ASP A 49 26.03 18.01 4.72
C ASP A 49 25.45 16.59 4.65
N GLU A 50 26.07 15.80 3.77
CA GLU A 50 25.97 14.35 3.77
C GLU A 50 26.68 13.81 5.02
N GLU A 51 26.03 12.84 5.68
CA GLU A 51 26.66 11.81 6.52
C GLU A 51 27.20 12.19 7.93
N ASP A 52 26.31 12.48 8.89
CA ASP A 52 26.42 11.87 10.24
C ASP A 52 25.08 11.88 11.00
N VAL A 53 24.03 11.31 10.41
CA VAL A 53 22.86 10.92 11.20
C VAL A 53 23.28 9.70 12.00
N MET A 54 23.84 9.96 13.20
CA MET A 54 24.08 8.99 14.24
C MET A 54 23.07 7.85 14.14
N LEU A 55 23.58 6.66 13.82
CA LEU A 55 22.90 5.38 13.96
C LEU A 55 22.57 5.21 15.45
N ARG A 56 21.56 5.95 15.95
CA ARG A 56 20.86 5.60 17.16
C ARG A 56 20.31 4.23 16.86
N LYS A 57 20.96 3.22 17.43
CA LYS A 57 20.47 1.86 17.54
C LYS A 57 19.18 1.96 18.32
N VAL A 58 18.10 2.31 17.62
CA VAL A 58 16.74 2.13 18.11
C VAL A 58 16.70 0.63 18.34
N GLU A 59 16.75 0.22 19.60
CA GLU A 59 16.41 -1.13 19.98
C GLU A 59 15.01 -1.35 19.43
N LYS A 60 14.94 -1.97 18.24
CA LYS A 60 13.68 -2.38 17.63
C LYS A 60 13.11 -3.37 18.62
N VAL A 61 12.23 -2.90 19.50
CA VAL A 61 11.46 -3.78 20.36
C VAL A 61 10.71 -4.68 19.37
N ASN A 62 11.13 -5.93 19.29
CA ASN A 62 10.60 -6.87 18.32
C ASN A 62 9.23 -7.33 18.85
N HIS A 63 8.21 -6.53 18.60
CA HIS A 63 6.83 -6.93 18.86
C HIS A 63 6.45 -7.90 17.74
N GLU A 64 6.76 -9.18 17.93
CA GLU A 64 6.34 -10.22 16.98
C GLU A 64 4.82 -10.19 16.83
N LEU A 65 4.34 -10.21 15.60
CA LEU A 65 2.91 -10.31 15.33
C LEU A 65 2.38 -11.66 15.83
N PRO A 66 1.11 -11.73 16.28
CA PRO A 66 0.46 -12.99 16.62
C PRO A 66 0.53 -14.00 15.46
N LYS A 67 0.59 -15.29 15.78
CA LYS A 67 0.76 -16.37 14.77
C LYS A 67 -0.48 -17.26 14.70
N PHE A 68 -1.66 -16.66 14.76
CA PHE A 68 -2.89 -17.43 14.92
C PHE A 68 -3.32 -18.23 13.68
N PHE A 69 -2.67 -18.04 12.52
CA PHE A 69 -2.88 -18.86 11.32
C PHE A 69 -1.80 -19.93 11.10
N GLU A 70 -0.82 -20.08 11.99
CA GLU A 70 0.37 -20.96 11.81
C GLU A 70 0.08 -22.42 11.42
N HIS A 71 -1.10 -22.94 11.77
CA HIS A 71 -1.50 -24.32 11.53
C HIS A 71 -2.67 -24.45 10.56
N HIS A 72 -2.93 -23.41 9.76
CA HIS A 72 -4.02 -23.39 8.79
C HIS A 72 -3.48 -23.28 7.37
N VAL A 73 -3.94 -24.19 6.51
CA VAL A 73 -3.76 -24.14 5.07
C VAL A 73 -5.00 -23.47 4.47
N LEU A 74 -4.81 -22.30 3.89
CA LEU A 74 -5.86 -21.47 3.32
C LEU A 74 -5.76 -21.43 1.80
N TYR A 75 -6.92 -21.34 1.16
CA TYR A 75 -7.07 -21.03 -0.25
C TYR A 75 -8.00 -19.80 -0.39
N ILE A 76 -7.69 -18.90 -1.32
CA ILE A 76 -8.53 -17.74 -1.63
C ILE A 76 -9.21 -17.99 -2.97
N ASP A 77 -10.54 -17.89 -2.97
CA ASP A 77 -11.31 -18.01 -4.20
C ASP A 77 -10.96 -16.89 -5.21
N LYS A 78 -10.79 -17.28 -6.46
CA LYS A 78 -10.30 -16.40 -7.55
C LYS A 78 -11.36 -15.40 -7.99
N ASP A 79 -12.61 -15.62 -7.59
CA ASP A 79 -13.71 -14.71 -7.86
C ASP A 79 -13.72 -13.47 -6.96
N LEU A 80 -12.87 -13.38 -5.93
CA LEU A 80 -12.78 -12.17 -5.11
C LEU A 80 -12.19 -10.97 -5.86
N PRO A 81 -12.50 -9.74 -5.45
CA PRO A 81 -11.83 -8.55 -5.97
C PRO A 81 -10.32 -8.61 -5.73
N LYS A 82 -9.52 -8.23 -6.73
CA LYS A 82 -8.05 -8.31 -6.67
C LYS A 82 -7.44 -7.52 -5.51
N ASP A 83 -8.03 -6.39 -5.15
CA ASP A 83 -7.54 -5.58 -4.04
C ASP A 83 -7.79 -6.25 -2.68
N ASP A 84 -8.94 -6.92 -2.53
CA ASP A 84 -9.24 -7.72 -1.35
C ASP A 84 -8.30 -8.93 -1.25
N ILE A 85 -8.08 -9.64 -2.36
CA ILE A 85 -7.14 -10.78 -2.41
C ILE A 85 -5.76 -10.35 -1.90
N LYS A 86 -5.16 -9.30 -2.46
CA LYS A 86 -3.83 -8.83 -2.04
C LYS A 86 -3.76 -8.51 -0.55
N GLN A 87 -4.82 -7.91 -0.02
CA GLN A 87 -4.85 -7.50 1.37
C GLN A 87 -5.09 -8.70 2.31
N ILE A 88 -5.89 -9.69 1.88
CA ILE A 88 -6.09 -10.96 2.57
C ILE A 88 -4.76 -11.74 2.62
N GLU A 89 -4.08 -11.89 1.48
CA GLU A 89 -2.76 -12.55 1.37
C GLU A 89 -1.77 -11.94 2.36
N LYS A 90 -1.69 -10.61 2.39
CA LYS A 90 -0.84 -9.87 3.33
C LYS A 90 -1.13 -10.24 4.78
N TYR A 91 -2.39 -10.35 5.19
CA TYR A 91 -2.75 -10.70 6.56
C TYR A 91 -2.51 -12.17 6.87
N ILE A 92 -2.82 -13.07 5.95
CA ILE A 92 -2.51 -14.49 6.09
C ILE A 92 -1.01 -14.68 6.36
N HIS A 93 -0.15 -14.07 5.54
CA HIS A 93 1.30 -14.15 5.74
C HIS A 93 1.79 -13.46 7.01
N ALA A 94 1.22 -12.31 7.37
CA ALA A 94 1.56 -11.59 8.59
C ALA A 94 1.31 -12.44 9.85
N TYR A 95 0.23 -13.22 9.84
CA TYR A 95 -0.20 -14.09 10.94
C TYR A 95 0.22 -15.55 10.79
N LYS A 96 1.21 -15.81 9.90
CA LYS A 96 1.87 -17.10 9.67
C LYS A 96 1.00 -18.20 9.05
N GLY A 97 -0.08 -17.86 8.37
CA GLY A 97 -0.85 -18.84 7.59
C GLY A 97 -0.14 -19.32 6.35
N VAL A 98 -0.50 -20.54 5.92
CA VAL A 98 -0.02 -21.15 4.67
C VAL A 98 -1.08 -20.91 3.61
N LEU A 99 -0.73 -20.16 2.57
CA LEU A 99 -1.60 -19.94 1.41
C LEU A 99 -1.21 -20.89 0.29
N VAL A 100 -2.16 -21.60 -0.30
CA VAL A 100 -1.97 -22.42 -1.50
C VAL A 100 -2.57 -21.75 -2.73
N GLU A 101 -1.91 -21.92 -3.88
CA GLU A 101 -2.34 -21.31 -5.16
C GLU A 101 -3.51 -22.07 -5.82
N ASP A 102 -3.60 -23.37 -5.55
CA ASP A 102 -4.60 -24.27 -6.13
C ASP A 102 -5.33 -25.07 -5.04
N LEU A 103 -6.61 -25.29 -5.27
CA LEU A 103 -7.46 -26.14 -4.46
C LEU A 103 -6.92 -27.57 -4.45
N SER A 104 -6.74 -28.12 -3.25
CA SER A 104 -6.22 -29.46 -3.02
C SER A 104 -6.70 -29.99 -1.67
N ASP A 105 -6.61 -31.30 -1.49
CA ASP A 105 -7.13 -31.99 -0.29
C ASP A 105 -6.43 -31.57 1.02
N ILE A 106 -5.32 -30.83 0.95
CA ILE A 106 -4.62 -30.31 2.13
C ILE A 106 -5.20 -28.98 2.64
N VAL A 107 -6.16 -28.39 1.92
CA VAL A 107 -6.76 -27.10 2.28
C VAL A 107 -7.72 -27.27 3.46
N ASP A 108 -7.46 -26.57 4.55
CA ASP A 108 -8.36 -26.55 5.71
C ASP A 108 -9.51 -25.55 5.51
N ILE A 109 -9.21 -24.39 4.93
CA ILE A 109 -10.12 -23.25 4.84
C ILE A 109 -10.10 -22.65 3.43
N ILE A 110 -11.28 -22.52 2.84
CA ILE A 110 -11.53 -21.83 1.58
C ILE A 110 -12.16 -20.48 1.90
N LEU A 111 -11.53 -19.38 1.49
CA LEU A 111 -12.03 -18.03 1.65
C LEU A 111 -12.80 -17.62 0.38
N ALA A 112 -14.10 -17.40 0.52
CA ALA A 112 -15.00 -17.07 -0.58
C ALA A 112 -15.86 -15.84 -0.24
N ASP A 113 -16.50 -15.25 -1.26
CA ASP A 113 -17.52 -14.21 -1.06
C ASP A 113 -18.87 -14.88 -0.75
N ARG A 114 -19.44 -14.58 0.42
CA ARG A 114 -20.75 -15.11 0.85
C ARG A 114 -21.87 -14.87 -0.18
N ASN A 115 -21.76 -13.84 -1.00
CA ASN A 115 -22.79 -13.50 -1.99
C ASN A 115 -22.64 -14.29 -3.31
N LYS A 116 -21.59 -15.10 -3.45
CA LYS A 116 -21.32 -15.91 -4.63
C LYS A 116 -21.61 -17.38 -4.39
N ASP A 117 -21.89 -18.08 -5.48
CA ASP A 117 -22.09 -19.53 -5.43
C ASP A 117 -20.77 -20.22 -5.08
N SER A 118 -20.80 -21.02 -4.02
CA SER A 118 -19.64 -21.76 -3.50
C SER A 118 -19.82 -23.27 -3.66
N PHE A 119 -20.87 -23.74 -4.35
CA PHE A 119 -21.18 -25.16 -4.49
C PHE A 119 -20.04 -25.94 -5.18
N SER A 120 -19.45 -25.34 -6.23
CA SER A 120 -18.29 -25.92 -6.94
C SER A 120 -17.05 -26.08 -6.05
N LEU A 121 -16.85 -25.17 -5.09
CA LEU A 121 -15.74 -25.23 -4.13
C LEU A 121 -15.95 -26.39 -3.15
N ASN A 122 -17.20 -26.61 -2.70
CA ASN A 122 -17.56 -27.71 -1.82
C ASN A 122 -17.37 -29.06 -2.51
N GLU A 123 -17.79 -29.17 -3.78
CA GLU A 123 -17.61 -30.38 -4.58
C GLU A 123 -16.13 -30.72 -4.80
N ALA A 124 -15.28 -29.71 -5.02
CA ALA A 124 -13.86 -29.89 -5.24
C ALA A 124 -13.07 -30.26 -3.96
N CYS A 125 -13.46 -29.74 -2.81
CA CYS A 125 -12.80 -29.97 -1.52
C CYS A 125 -13.84 -30.07 -0.38
N PRO A 126 -14.55 -31.21 -0.24
CA PRO A 126 -15.65 -31.35 0.71
C PRO A 126 -15.22 -31.39 2.18
N GLU A 127 -13.94 -31.68 2.45
CA GLU A 127 -13.39 -31.67 3.82
C GLU A 127 -13.01 -30.25 4.27
N ALA A 128 -12.82 -29.32 3.34
CA ALA A 128 -12.44 -27.95 3.64
C ALA A 128 -13.64 -27.12 4.11
N LYS A 129 -13.40 -26.18 5.03
CA LYS A 129 -14.43 -25.24 5.48
C LYS A 129 -14.50 -24.05 4.56
N ILE A 130 -15.68 -23.76 4.01
CA ILE A 130 -15.92 -22.57 3.19
C ILE A 130 -16.36 -21.43 4.10
N ILE A 131 -15.55 -20.37 4.12
CA ILE A 131 -15.62 -19.25 5.07
C ILE A 131 -15.68 -17.95 4.28
N ASP A 132 -16.55 -17.03 4.72
CA ASP A 132 -16.60 -15.68 4.19
C ASP A 132 -15.28 -14.94 4.45
N TYR A 133 -14.69 -14.36 3.40
CA TYR A 133 -13.37 -13.71 3.47
C TYR A 133 -13.29 -12.58 4.51
N ASN A 134 -14.43 -11.98 4.88
CA ASN A 134 -14.52 -11.00 5.96
C ASN A 134 -13.99 -11.51 7.32
N TRP A 135 -13.93 -12.84 7.51
CA TRP A 135 -13.33 -13.45 8.70
C TRP A 135 -11.86 -13.03 8.92
N ILE A 136 -11.10 -12.85 7.83
CA ILE A 136 -9.70 -12.42 7.90
C ILE A 136 -9.59 -10.99 8.43
N TRP A 137 -10.51 -10.10 8.02
CA TRP A 137 -10.60 -8.74 8.55
C TRP A 137 -10.93 -8.74 10.03
N GLU A 138 -11.86 -9.59 10.46
CA GLU A 138 -12.24 -9.65 11.86
C GLU A 138 -11.11 -10.20 12.74
N CYS A 139 -10.38 -11.20 12.27
CA CYS A 139 -9.18 -11.70 12.96
C CYS A 139 -8.09 -10.61 13.07
N HIS A 140 -7.89 -9.83 12.01
CA HIS A 140 -6.97 -8.69 12.01
C HIS A 140 -7.44 -7.61 13.02
N ASN A 141 -8.70 -7.20 12.97
CA ASN A 141 -9.24 -6.16 13.83
C ASN A 141 -9.15 -6.53 15.33
N GLN A 142 -9.43 -7.80 15.65
CA GLN A 142 -9.37 -8.29 17.02
C GLN A 142 -7.98 -8.79 17.45
N GLN A 143 -7.01 -8.84 16.52
CA GLN A 143 -5.66 -9.40 16.72
C GLN A 143 -5.66 -10.81 17.36
N LYS A 144 -6.62 -11.66 16.98
CA LYS A 144 -6.76 -13.03 17.48
C LYS A 144 -7.52 -13.91 16.48
N LEU A 145 -7.47 -15.23 16.68
CA LEU A 145 -8.32 -16.15 15.94
C LEU A 145 -9.78 -15.99 16.38
N VAL A 146 -10.65 -15.62 15.45
CA VAL A 146 -12.09 -15.52 15.67
C VAL A 146 -12.75 -16.85 15.32
N PRO A 147 -13.78 -17.31 16.05
CA PRO A 147 -14.52 -18.52 15.69
C PRO A 147 -15.09 -18.47 14.27
N LEU A 148 -15.03 -19.61 13.57
CA LEU A 148 -15.44 -19.73 12.18
C LEU A 148 -16.96 -19.71 11.98
N ASP A 149 -17.74 -20.13 12.99
CA ASP A 149 -19.16 -20.44 12.87
C ASP A 149 -20.00 -19.28 12.31
N ASN A 150 -19.65 -18.03 12.66
CA ASN A 150 -20.37 -16.84 12.19
C ASN A 150 -20.05 -16.49 10.73
N PHE A 151 -18.97 -17.03 10.19
CA PHE A 151 -18.47 -16.72 8.85
C PHE A 151 -18.62 -17.89 7.89
N THR A 152 -18.95 -19.09 8.37
CA THR A 152 -19.22 -20.26 7.53
C THR A 152 -20.31 -19.96 6.51
N ILE A 153 -20.02 -20.29 5.25
CA ILE A 153 -20.96 -20.23 4.13
C ILE A 153 -21.57 -21.63 4.02
N GLN A 154 -22.90 -21.71 4.00
CA GLN A 154 -23.60 -22.96 3.77
C GLN A 154 -23.69 -23.20 2.26
N CYS A 155 -23.25 -24.37 1.82
CA CYS A 155 -23.29 -24.81 0.43
C CYS A 155 -24.30 -25.95 0.27
#